data_AF-Q97C37-F1
#
_entry.id   AF-Q97C37-F1
#
_cell.length_a   1.000
_cell.length_b   1.000
_cell.length_c   1.000
_cell.angle_alpha   90.00
_cell.angle_beta   90.00
_cell.angle_gamma   90.00
#
_symmetry.space_group_name_H-M   'P 1'
#
loop_
_entity.id
_entity.type
_entity.pdbx_description
1 polymer ?
#
loop_
_entity_poly.entity_id
_entity_poly.type
_entity_poly.pdbx_seq_one_letter_code
_entity_poly.pdbx_strand_id
1 'polypeptide(L)'
;MITVMFFMLVETAQPYYSAYIVIGILALLLLRSAYRSFKGRRYRPARVFRIPAVYALLTVILVLLDFSTQYYYYSVLLLIIAGYLVGVRVGTSVRFFYRGTVLYYRRSPGVYVIWAVSLFSRVILEFLMPGNSLAEVSVDSILSFTTGLLIGETVNIIKQKRVFDEKIGDTTQNSSSL
;
A
#
# COMPACT_ATOMS: atom_id res chain seq x y z
N MET A 1 4.35 14.67 10.42
CA MET A 1 5.51 15.55 10.71
C MET A 1 6.63 15.46 9.68
N ILE A 2 7.10 14.27 9.26
CA ILE A 2 8.16 14.16 8.23
C ILE A 2 7.70 14.65 6.83
N THR A 3 6.43 14.46 6.49
CA THR A 3 5.86 14.89 5.19
C THR A 3 5.73 16.42 5.06
N VAL A 4 5.40 17.10 6.17
CA VAL A 4 5.24 18.57 6.21
C VAL A 4 6.61 19.28 6.16
N MET A 5 7.63 18.67 6.79
CA MET A 5 9.00 19.21 6.78
C MET A 5 9.71 19.00 5.43
N PHE A 6 9.33 17.96 4.67
CA PHE A 6 9.80 17.74 3.30
C PHE A 6 9.14 18.71 2.31
N PHE A 7 7.86 19.03 2.53
CA PHE A 7 7.09 19.98 1.71
C PHE A 7 7.66 21.41 1.81
N MET A 8 8.02 21.87 3.02
CA MET A 8 8.63 23.20 3.21
C MET A 8 10.04 23.35 2.61
N LEU A 9 10.82 22.26 2.49
CA LEU A 9 12.17 22.33 1.88
C LEU A 9 12.11 22.48 0.36
N VAL A 10 11.06 21.94 -0.27
CA VAL A 10 10.87 21.94 -1.73
C VAL A 10 10.43 23.31 -2.27
N GLU A 11 9.78 24.13 -1.44
CA GLU A 11 9.24 25.44 -1.79
C GLU A 11 10.31 26.50 -2.09
N THR A 12 11.58 26.23 -1.72
CA THR A 12 12.70 27.18 -1.89
C THR A 12 13.54 26.96 -3.15
N ALA A 13 13.26 25.92 -3.94
CA ALA A 13 13.98 25.61 -5.17
C ALA A 13 13.08 25.84 -6.41
N GLN A 14 13.63 26.55 -7.40
CA GLN A 14 13.00 26.87 -8.70
C GLN A 14 12.02 25.78 -9.19
N PRO A 15 10.78 26.14 -9.58
CA PRO A 15 9.61 25.24 -9.59
C PRO A 15 9.72 24.01 -10.51
N TYR A 16 10.61 24.03 -11.50
CA TYR A 16 10.82 22.91 -12.43
C TYR A 16 11.91 21.94 -11.96
N TYR A 17 13.00 22.44 -11.37
CA TYR A 17 14.10 21.59 -10.90
C TYR A 17 13.68 20.73 -9.70
N SER A 18 12.84 21.28 -8.82
CA SER A 18 12.27 20.56 -7.69
C SER A 18 11.36 19.40 -8.14
N ALA A 19 10.56 19.58 -9.19
CA ALA A 19 9.66 18.54 -9.71
C ALA A 19 10.42 17.33 -10.26
N TYR A 20 11.47 17.54 -11.07
CA TYR A 20 12.29 16.43 -11.61
C TYR A 20 13.02 15.66 -10.51
N ILE A 21 13.50 16.36 -9.47
CA ILE A 21 14.15 15.74 -8.31
C ILE A 21 13.14 14.88 -7.53
N VAL A 22 11.92 15.38 -7.30
CA VAL A 22 10.88 14.61 -6.59
C VAL A 22 10.48 13.37 -7.39
N ILE A 23 10.25 13.50 -8.69
CA ILE A 23 9.94 12.35 -9.56
C ILE A 23 11.08 11.32 -9.55
N GLY A 24 12.33 11.79 -9.61
CA GLY A 24 13.53 10.94 -9.54
C GLY A 24 13.63 10.18 -8.20
N ILE A 25 13.40 10.86 -7.08
CA ILE A 25 13.36 10.24 -5.75
C ILE A 25 12.22 9.21 -5.66
N LEU A 26 11.05 9.52 -6.22
CA LEU A 26 9.90 8.63 -6.21
C LEU A 26 10.14 7.36 -7.03
N ALA A 27 10.74 7.51 -8.22
CA ALA A 27 11.14 6.39 -9.05
C ALA A 27 12.15 5.48 -8.33
N LEU A 28 13.12 6.08 -7.61
CA LEU A 28 14.13 5.35 -6.83
C LEU A 28 13.50 4.61 -5.63
N LEU A 29 12.54 5.24 -4.94
CA LEU A 29 11.76 4.61 -3.87
C LEU A 29 10.91 3.45 -4.40
N LEU A 30 10.27 3.61 -5.56
CA LEU A 30 9.49 2.56 -6.21
C LEU A 30 10.37 1.39 -6.65
N LEU A 31 11.51 1.65 -7.30
CA LEU A 31 12.48 0.61 -7.69
C LEU A 31 13.00 -0.17 -6.47
N ARG A 32 13.37 0.54 -5.40
CA ARG A 32 13.80 -0.09 -4.15
C ARG A 32 12.69 -0.91 -3.49
N SER A 33 11.45 -0.41 -3.56
CA SER A 33 10.27 -1.10 -3.04
C SER A 33 9.96 -2.36 -3.86
N ALA A 34 9.99 -2.28 -5.19
CA ALA A 34 9.80 -3.38 -6.14
C ALA A 34 10.80 -4.49 -5.88
N TYR A 35 12.09 -4.16 -5.88
CA TYR A 35 13.17 -5.12 -5.64
C TYR A 35 12.96 -5.89 -4.34
N ARG A 36 12.58 -5.19 -3.26
CA ARG A 36 12.28 -5.80 -1.96
C ARG A 36 10.94 -6.54 -1.91
N SER A 37 10.01 -6.25 -2.80
CA SER A 37 8.71 -6.92 -2.87
C SER A 37 8.83 -8.29 -3.56
N PHE A 38 9.63 -8.35 -4.64
CA PHE A 38 9.82 -9.57 -5.45
C PHE A 38 10.79 -10.59 -4.84
N LYS A 39 11.85 -10.16 -4.15
CA LYS A 39 12.80 -11.09 -3.50
C LYS A 39 12.21 -11.89 -2.33
N GLY A 40 10.99 -11.56 -1.90
CA GLY A 40 10.34 -12.13 -0.72
C GLY A 40 10.86 -11.51 0.57
N ARG A 41 10.00 -11.41 1.58
CA ARG A 41 10.32 -10.83 2.88
C ARG A 41 10.08 -11.83 3.99
N ARG A 42 10.90 -11.76 5.05
CA ARG A 42 10.68 -12.53 6.27
C ARG A 42 9.29 -12.20 6.80
N TYR A 43 8.48 -13.24 7.02
CA TYR A 43 7.14 -13.10 7.54
C TYR A 43 7.20 -12.64 9.00
N ARG A 44 6.51 -11.54 9.30
CA ARG A 44 6.23 -11.05 10.65
C ARG A 44 4.84 -10.44 10.63
N PRO A 45 3.89 -10.89 11.48
CA PRO A 45 2.50 -10.40 11.43
C PRO A 45 2.44 -8.88 11.59
N ALA A 46 3.17 -8.32 12.56
CA ALA A 46 3.26 -6.86 12.76
C ALA A 46 3.65 -6.07 11.50
N ARG A 47 4.50 -6.64 10.64
CA ARG A 47 4.94 -5.97 9.40
C ARG A 47 3.88 -6.01 8.31
N VAL A 48 3.04 -7.05 8.28
CA VAL A 48 1.94 -7.18 7.32
C VAL A 48 0.90 -6.10 7.59
N PHE A 49 0.56 -5.86 8.87
CA PHE A 49 -0.41 -4.84 9.25
C PHE A 49 0.13 -3.40 9.22
N ARG A 50 1.45 -3.20 9.34
CA ARG A 50 2.04 -1.85 9.42
C ARG A 50 1.73 -0.98 8.19
N ILE A 51 1.82 -1.54 6.98
CA ILE A 51 1.60 -0.77 5.76
C ILE A 51 0.11 -0.37 5.61
N PRO A 52 -0.86 -1.30 5.69
CA PRO A 52 -2.28 -0.94 5.69
C PRO A 52 -2.66 0.02 6.81
N ALA A 53 -2.12 -0.15 8.03
CA ALA A 53 -2.43 0.71 9.17
C ALA A 53 -1.94 2.15 8.95
N VAL A 54 -0.74 2.33 8.39
CA VAL A 54 -0.23 3.67 8.02
C VAL A 54 -1.11 4.31 6.95
N TYR A 55 -1.54 3.54 5.96
CA TYR A 55 -2.43 4.04 4.89
C TYR A 55 -3.82 4.41 5.43
N ALA A 56 -4.42 3.57 6.28
CA ALA A 56 -5.69 3.87 6.92
C ALA A 56 -5.62 5.12 7.80
N LEU A 57 -4.54 5.25 8.58
CA LEU A 57 -4.32 6.44 9.41
C LEU A 57 -4.12 7.69 8.54
N LEU A 58 -3.38 7.60 7.44
CA LEU A 58 -3.24 8.69 6.46
C LEU A 58 -4.58 9.08 5.84
N THR A 59 -5.40 8.10 5.42
CA THR A 59 -6.72 8.35 4.85
C THR A 59 -7.60 9.10 5.85
N VAL A 60 -7.67 8.64 7.10
CA VAL A 60 -8.50 9.28 8.12
C VAL A 60 -8.01 10.70 8.41
N ILE A 61 -6.70 10.90 8.56
CA ILE A 61 -6.14 12.22 8.86
C ILE A 61 -6.41 13.20 7.71
N LEU A 62 -6.15 12.80 6.46
CA LEU A 62 -6.33 13.70 5.30
C LEU A 62 -7.80 14.07 5.10
N VAL A 63 -8.70 13.08 5.15
CA VAL A 63 -10.14 13.33 5.02
C VAL A 63 -10.66 14.27 6.13
N LEU A 64 -10.14 14.15 7.35
CA LEU A 64 -10.53 15.03 8.46
C LEU A 64 -9.95 16.45 8.36
N LEU A 65 -8.74 16.60 7.82
CA LEU A 65 -8.09 17.91 7.64
C LEU A 65 -8.70 18.68 6.47
N ASP A 66 -8.87 18.03 5.33
CA ASP A 66 -9.27 18.68 4.07
C ASP A 66 -10.77 18.99 4.03
N PHE A 67 -11.60 18.21 4.75
CA PHE A 67 -13.07 18.27 4.60
C PHE A 67 -13.85 18.56 5.88
N SER A 68 -13.22 19.19 6.87
CA SER A 68 -13.89 19.59 8.12
C SER A 68 -15.20 20.40 7.92
N THR A 69 -15.39 21.04 6.77
CA THR A 69 -16.56 21.88 6.45
C THR A 69 -17.46 21.38 5.32
N GLN A 70 -17.08 20.33 4.58
CA GLN A 70 -17.80 19.87 3.38
C GLN A 70 -18.12 18.37 3.42
N TYR A 71 -19.29 18.04 3.98
CA TYR A 71 -19.72 16.67 4.27
C TYR A 71 -19.82 15.74 3.05
N TYR A 72 -20.00 16.27 1.84
CA TYR A 72 -20.09 15.45 0.62
C TYR A 72 -18.81 14.65 0.36
N TYR A 73 -17.65 15.15 0.79
CA TYR A 73 -16.37 14.50 0.56
C TYR A 73 -16.10 13.28 1.44
N TYR A 74 -16.90 13.03 2.48
CA TYR A 74 -16.84 11.75 3.21
C TYR A 74 -17.26 10.55 2.35
N SER A 75 -17.95 10.77 1.22
CA SER A 75 -18.27 9.72 0.24
C SER A 75 -17.02 9.03 -0.30
N VAL A 76 -15.86 9.71 -0.29
CA VAL A 76 -14.56 9.17 -0.68
C VAL A 76 -14.16 7.94 0.15
N LEU A 77 -14.59 7.85 1.41
CA LEU A 77 -14.33 6.69 2.26
C LEU A 77 -15.01 5.41 1.75
N LEU A 78 -16.09 5.52 0.98
CA LEU A 78 -16.74 4.36 0.37
C LEU A 78 -15.83 3.64 -0.64
N LEU A 79 -14.84 4.35 -1.21
CA LEU A 79 -13.84 3.75 -2.08
C LEU A 79 -12.93 2.76 -1.35
N ILE A 80 -12.86 2.80 -0.01
CA ILE A 80 -12.16 1.76 0.78
C ILE A 80 -12.81 0.40 0.53
N ILE A 81 -14.14 0.33 0.45
CA ILE A 81 -14.86 -0.93 0.20
C ILE A 81 -14.54 -1.43 -1.21
N ALA A 82 -14.60 -0.54 -2.21
CA ALA A 82 -14.25 -0.87 -3.59
C ALA A 82 -12.80 -1.38 -3.70
N GLY A 83 -11.86 -0.67 -3.08
CA GLY A 83 -10.45 -1.07 -3.02
C GLY A 83 -10.27 -2.43 -2.35
N TYR A 84 -10.98 -2.68 -1.24
CA TYR A 84 -10.94 -3.96 -0.54
C TYR A 84 -11.34 -5.12 -1.43
N LEU A 85 -12.45 -5.01 -2.18
CA LEU A 85 -12.91 -6.06 -3.09
C LEU A 85 -11.86 -6.38 -4.17
N VAL A 86 -11.25 -5.34 -4.75
CA VAL A 86 -10.16 -5.50 -5.72
C VAL A 86 -8.94 -6.15 -5.07
N GLY A 87 -8.59 -5.73 -3.85
CA GLY A 87 -7.45 -6.26 -3.10
C GLY A 87 -7.59 -7.73 -2.76
N VAL A 88 -8.79 -8.17 -2.39
CA VAL A 88 -9.10 -9.58 -2.15
C VAL A 88 -9.02 -10.39 -3.45
N ARG A 89 -9.50 -9.86 -4.58
CA ARG A 89 -9.47 -10.58 -5.86
C ARG A 89 -8.05 -10.72 -6.42
N VAL A 90 -7.28 -9.63 -6.39
CA VAL A 90 -5.92 -9.56 -6.98
C VAL A 90 -4.85 -10.08 -6.01
N GLY A 91 -5.11 -10.08 -4.71
CA GLY A 91 -4.18 -10.52 -3.67
C GLY A 91 -3.98 -12.04 -3.56
N THR A 92 -4.64 -12.85 -4.39
CA THR A 92 -4.60 -14.33 -4.32
C THR A 92 -3.24 -14.94 -4.65
N SER A 93 -2.38 -14.20 -5.37
CA SER A 93 -1.05 -14.65 -5.81
C SER A 93 0.04 -14.66 -4.74
N VAL A 94 -0.31 -14.44 -3.46
CA VAL A 94 0.65 -14.50 -2.35
C VAL A 94 1.16 -15.93 -2.17
N ARG A 95 2.48 -16.07 -2.03
CA ARG A 95 3.15 -17.38 -1.82
C ARG A 95 4.02 -17.35 -0.57
N PHE A 96 3.95 -18.41 0.22
CA PHE A 96 4.81 -18.66 1.37
C PHE A 96 5.87 -19.72 1.02
N PHE A 97 7.07 -19.54 1.54
CA PHE A 97 8.17 -20.50 1.35
C PHE A 97 9.16 -20.42 2.52
N TYR A 98 9.77 -21.56 2.86
CA TYR A 98 10.88 -21.60 3.80
C TYR A 98 12.21 -21.39 3.08
N ARG A 99 13.12 -20.66 3.74
CA ARG A 99 14.53 -20.64 3.38
C ARG A 99 15.30 -20.92 4.67
N GLY A 100 15.75 -22.17 4.83
CA GLY A 100 16.23 -22.69 6.11
C GLY A 100 15.08 -22.77 7.11
N THR A 101 15.29 -22.26 8.34
CA THR A 101 14.30 -22.26 9.43
C THR A 101 13.36 -21.04 9.42
N VAL A 102 13.48 -20.15 8.44
CA VAL A 102 12.78 -18.87 8.42
C VAL A 102 11.69 -18.86 7.34
N LEU A 103 10.47 -18.48 7.75
CA LEU A 103 9.33 -18.30 6.84
C LEU A 103 9.45 -16.97 6.08
N TYR A 104 9.40 -17.05 4.75
CA TYR A 104 9.33 -15.91 3.85
C TYR A 104 7.98 -15.90 3.12
N TYR A 105 7.54 -14.70 2.73
CA TYR A 105 6.39 -14.53 1.86
C TYR A 105 6.73 -13.61 0.69
N ARG A 106 6.15 -13.89 -0.47
CA ARG A 106 6.11 -12.99 -1.64
C ARG A 106 4.75 -12.32 -1.70
N ARG A 107 4.79 -11.00 -1.91
CA ARG A 107 3.61 -10.14 -2.02
C ARG A 107 2.93 -10.33 -3.37
N SER A 108 1.63 -10.03 -3.49
CA SER A 108 0.94 -10.15 -4.78
C SER A 108 1.50 -9.11 -5.77
N PRO A 109 2.00 -9.52 -6.96
CA PRO A 109 2.48 -8.58 -7.97
C PRO A 109 1.39 -7.61 -8.42
N GLY A 110 0.14 -8.09 -8.57
CA GLY A 110 -0.97 -7.25 -9.03
C GLY A 110 -1.32 -6.15 -8.04
N VAL A 111 -1.38 -6.46 -6.74
CA VAL A 111 -1.63 -5.45 -5.70
C VAL A 111 -0.49 -4.43 -5.67
N TYR A 112 0.75 -4.88 -5.82
CA TYR A 112 1.90 -4.00 -5.87
C TYR A 112 1.85 -3.03 -7.07
N VAL A 113 1.48 -3.51 -8.26
CA VAL A 113 1.37 -2.66 -9.47
C VAL A 113 0.27 -1.61 -9.28
N ILE A 114 -0.93 -2.01 -8.84
CA ILE A 114 -2.04 -1.07 -8.63
C ILE A 114 -1.65 -0.02 -7.58
N TRP A 115 -1.00 -0.44 -6.49
CA TRP A 115 -0.49 0.46 -5.46
C TRP A 115 0.55 1.44 -6.02
N ALA A 116 1.49 0.97 -6.84
CA ALA A 116 2.54 1.80 -7.43
C ALA A 116 1.96 2.84 -8.41
N VAL A 117 1.03 2.42 -9.27
CA VAL A 117 0.31 3.33 -10.19
C VAL A 117 -0.46 4.37 -9.39
N SER A 118 -1.16 3.96 -8.34
CA SER A 118 -1.92 4.87 -7.49
C SER A 118 -1.02 5.91 -6.80
N LEU A 119 0.16 5.49 -6.31
CA LEU A 119 1.14 6.42 -5.75
C LEU A 119 1.62 7.44 -6.80
N PHE A 120 1.88 6.97 -8.02
CA PHE A 120 2.34 7.81 -9.11
C PHE A 120 1.27 8.82 -9.53
N SER A 121 0.03 8.39 -9.69
CA SER A 121 -1.10 9.27 -10.01
C SER A 121 -1.30 10.36 -8.95
N ARG A 122 -1.16 10.03 -7.66
CA ARG A 122 -1.26 11.02 -6.58
C ARG A 122 -0.21 12.12 -6.70
N VAL A 123 1.05 11.72 -6.90
CA VAL A 123 2.15 12.67 -7.07
C VAL A 123 1.93 13.53 -8.30
N ILE A 124 1.49 12.96 -9.41
CA ILE A 124 1.18 13.73 -10.61
C ILE A 124 0.09 14.77 -10.33
N LEU A 125 -1.01 14.38 -9.68
CA LEU A 125 -2.12 15.30 -9.39
C LEU A 125 -1.70 16.44 -8.47
N GLU A 126 -0.96 16.12 -7.40
CA GLU A 126 -0.54 17.09 -6.39
C GLU A 126 0.49 18.10 -6.95
N PHE A 127 1.33 17.69 -7.90
CA PHE A 127 2.31 18.57 -8.54
C PHE A 127 1.78 19.33 -9.76
N LEU A 128 0.93 18.72 -10.60
CA LEU A 128 0.43 19.37 -11.81
C LEU A 128 -0.73 20.33 -11.52
N MET A 129 -1.49 20.10 -10.46
CA MET A 129 -2.70 20.87 -10.14
C MET A 129 -2.75 21.29 -8.66
N PRO A 130 -1.73 21.99 -8.13
CA PRO A 130 -1.71 22.41 -6.74
C PRO A 130 -2.87 23.36 -6.43
N GLY A 131 -3.56 23.14 -5.30
CA GLY A 131 -4.67 23.97 -4.83
C GLY A 131 -5.97 23.82 -5.64
N ASN A 132 -6.07 22.83 -6.52
CA ASN A 132 -7.32 22.51 -7.21
C ASN A 132 -8.13 21.51 -6.38
N SER A 133 -9.33 21.91 -5.94
CA SER A 133 -10.23 21.08 -5.13
C SER A 133 -10.59 19.75 -5.78
N LEU A 134 -10.71 19.70 -7.11
CA LEU A 134 -10.96 18.44 -7.83
C LEU A 134 -9.76 17.49 -7.75
N ALA A 135 -8.54 18.04 -7.80
CA ALA A 135 -7.31 17.27 -7.70
C ALA A 135 -7.14 16.71 -6.28
N GLU A 136 -7.43 17.50 -5.24
CA GLU A 136 -7.40 17.08 -3.83
C GLU A 136 -8.37 15.90 -3.59
N VAL A 137 -9.62 16.03 -4.04
CA VAL A 137 -10.63 14.97 -3.93
C VAL A 137 -10.20 13.70 -4.68
N SER A 138 -9.54 13.87 -5.83
CA SER A 138 -9.02 12.74 -6.60
C SER A 138 -7.86 12.05 -5.88
N VAL A 139 -6.95 12.81 -5.27
CA VAL A 139 -5.84 12.29 -4.47
C VAL A 139 -6.37 11.48 -3.27
N ASP A 140 -7.39 12.00 -2.59
CA ASP A 140 -8.03 11.32 -1.45
C ASP A 140 -8.84 10.10 -1.87
N SER A 141 -9.47 10.15 -3.04
CA SER A 141 -10.14 9.02 -3.67
C SER A 141 -9.18 7.88 -3.96
N ILE A 142 -8.04 8.21 -4.57
CA ILE A 142 -6.98 7.25 -4.84
C ILE A 142 -6.41 6.69 -3.53
N LEU A 143 -6.18 7.55 -2.53
CA LEU A 143 -5.70 7.13 -1.22
C LEU A 143 -6.67 6.16 -0.54
N SER A 144 -7.95 6.50 -0.47
CA SER A 144 -9.01 5.66 0.13
C SER A 144 -9.12 4.31 -0.58
N PHE A 145 -9.10 4.31 -1.91
CA PHE A 145 -9.07 3.08 -2.70
C PHE A 145 -7.82 2.23 -2.39
N THR A 146 -6.63 2.82 -2.37
CA THR A 146 -5.40 2.09 -2.05
C THR A 146 -5.38 1.53 -0.64
N THR A 147 -5.95 2.23 0.33
CA THR A 147 -6.11 1.73 1.71
C THR A 147 -6.94 0.45 1.72
N GLY A 148 -8.10 0.46 1.05
CA GLY A 148 -8.92 -0.74 0.88
C GLY A 148 -8.16 -1.89 0.22
N LEU A 149 -7.46 -1.60 -0.89
CA LEU A 149 -6.66 -2.58 -1.63
C LEU A 149 -5.62 -3.29 -0.75
N LEU A 150 -4.92 -2.54 0.09
CA LEU A 150 -3.90 -3.04 1.00
C LEU A 150 -4.50 -3.88 2.14
N ILE A 151 -5.67 -3.50 2.64
CA ILE A 151 -6.43 -4.29 3.62
C ILE A 151 -6.85 -5.63 3.00
N GLY A 152 -7.41 -5.62 1.79
CA GLY A 152 -7.82 -6.83 1.08
C GLY A 152 -6.67 -7.80 0.82
N GLU A 153 -5.49 -7.27 0.46
CA GLU A 153 -4.28 -8.09 0.34
C GLU A 153 -3.86 -8.70 1.68
N THR A 154 -3.96 -7.94 2.76
CA THR A 154 -3.61 -8.41 4.11
C THR A 154 -4.46 -9.60 4.52
N VAL A 155 -5.76 -9.56 4.23
CA VAL A 155 -6.67 -10.71 4.45
C VAL A 155 -6.19 -11.95 3.70
N ASN A 156 -5.80 -11.80 2.43
CA ASN A 156 -5.25 -12.92 1.65
C ASN A 156 -3.93 -13.46 2.21
N ILE A 157 -3.04 -12.59 2.69
CA ILE A 157 -1.78 -13.02 3.32
C ILE A 157 -2.07 -13.88 4.55
N ILE A 158 -3.03 -13.50 5.38
CA ILE A 158 -3.42 -14.25 6.59
C ILE A 158 -4.08 -15.58 6.21
N LYS A 159 -5.00 -15.57 5.24
CA LYS A 159 -5.67 -16.77 4.74
C LYS A 159 -4.66 -17.78 4.19
N GLN A 160 -3.74 -17.33 3.34
CA GLN A 160 -2.71 -18.19 2.74
C GLN A 160 -1.73 -18.72 3.78
N LYS A 161 -1.44 -17.95 4.84
CA LYS A 161 -0.64 -18.46 5.96
C LYS A 161 -1.34 -19.63 6.65
N ARG A 162 -2.62 -19.51 6.98
CA ARG A 162 -3.38 -20.57 7.66
C ARG A 162 -3.38 -21.87 6.84
N VAL A 163 -3.64 -21.77 5.54
CA VAL A 163 -3.60 -22.92 4.62
C VAL A 163 -2.21 -23.54 4.56
N PHE A 164 -1.15 -22.72 4.63
CA PHE A 164 0.22 -23.20 4.65
C PHE A 164 0.57 -23.91 5.96
N ASP A 165 0.11 -23.40 7.10
CA ASP A 165 0.31 -24.01 8.41
C ASP A 165 -0.43 -25.36 8.52
N GLU A 166 -1.66 -25.47 7.99
CA GLU A 166 -2.45 -26.71 7.93
C GLU A 166 -1.74 -27.81 7.11
N LYS A 167 -1.24 -27.48 5.91
CA LYS A 167 -0.50 -28.44 5.05
C LYS A 167 0.75 -29.03 5.69
N ILE A 168 1.43 -28.25 6.53
CA ILE A 168 2.63 -28.72 7.24
C ILE A 168 2.25 -29.72 8.33
N GLY A 169 1.17 -29.46 9.07
CA GLY A 169 0.65 -30.36 10.10
C GLY A 169 0.33 -31.75 9.55
N ASP A 170 -0.36 -31.82 8.41
CA ASP A 170 -0.72 -33.08 7.75
C ASP A 170 0.52 -33.87 7.29
N THR A 171 1.55 -33.17 6.79
CA THR A 171 2.79 -33.81 6.33
C THR A 171 3.55 -34.43 7.51
N THR A 172 3.58 -33.75 8.67
CA THR A 172 4.25 -34.27 9.86
C THR A 172 3.55 -35.50 10.45
N GLN A 173 2.21 -35.54 10.46
CA GLN A 173 1.48 -36.70 11.00
C GLN A 173 1.66 -37.97 10.16
N ASN A 174 1.63 -37.86 8.83
CA ASN A 174 1.82 -39.01 7.94
C ASN A 174 3.25 -39.60 8.00
N SER A 175 4.25 -38.79 8.38
CA SER A 175 5.63 -39.27 8.54
C SER A 175 5.90 -40.02 9.84
N SER A 176 5.06 -39.84 10.87
CA SER A 176 5.17 -40.52 12.17
C SER A 176 4.40 -41.84 12.25
N SER A 177 3.59 -42.16 11.23
CA SER A 177 2.80 -43.39 11.12
C SER A 177 3.45 -44.47 10.25
N LEU A 178 4.69 -44.25 9.79
CA LEU A 178 5.53 -45.19 9.04
C LEU A 178 6.74 -45.59 9.89
#